data_AF-A0A7I7UCB0-F1
#
_entry.id   AF-A0A7I7UCB0-F1
#
_cell.length_a   1.000
_cell.length_b   1.000
_cell.length_c   1.000
_cell.angle_alpha   90.00
_cell.angle_beta   90.00
_cell.angle_gamma   90.00
#
_symmetry.space_group_name_H-M   'P 1'
#
loop_
_entity.id
_entity.type
_entity.pdbx_description
1 polymer ?
#
loop_
_entity_poly.entity_id
_entity_poly.type
_entity_poly.pdbx_seq_one_letter_code
_entity_poly.pdbx_strand_id
1 'polypeptide(L)'
;MVWEPPAGFVDMLADADTAAHRGGVQVLEVPRVGRVSARRPGPAGAAWLAMSVKPVERRRGQSEDEAKAVEAQQRHEWLARFVREHLADGEYERILAAMLDGDAPADAVYRIGRAVATWGTARPFGAVVSLAFTSALHWRNLRTRIRSHGIADPMRLPSMHAILDEMETFWLESLHTGNVDKDRYEREQLFDKLYEPDPDDADTAASGEGGASPTTPPPGFSQSEINASFKALSGQLGAR
;
A
#
# COMPACT_ATOMS: atom_id res chain seq x y z
N MET A 1 -10.51 35.54 6.32
CA MET A 1 -9.74 34.69 5.41
C MET A 1 -9.30 33.48 6.21
N VAL A 2 -9.87 32.30 5.93
CA VAL A 2 -9.50 31.06 6.62
C VAL A 2 -8.17 30.60 6.01
N TRP A 3 -7.11 30.52 6.81
CA TRP A 3 -5.84 29.97 6.37
C TRP A 3 -5.98 28.45 6.25
N GLU A 4 -5.82 27.93 5.05
CA GLU A 4 -5.81 26.49 4.79
C GLU A 4 -4.35 26.00 4.77
N PRO A 5 -3.94 25.11 5.69
CA PRO A 5 -2.58 24.63 5.71
C PRO A 5 -2.25 23.83 4.44
N PRO A 6 -0.97 23.81 3.98
CA PRO A 6 -0.56 23.04 2.81
C PRO A 6 -0.97 21.57 2.97
N ALA A 7 -1.28 20.83 1.90
CA ALA A 7 -1.71 19.46 2.07
C ALA A 7 -0.62 18.56 2.69
N GLY A 8 -1.04 17.56 3.49
CA GLY A 8 -0.14 16.71 4.28
C GLY A 8 0.88 15.93 3.43
N PHE A 9 0.59 15.73 2.15
CA PHE A 9 1.44 14.97 1.25
C PHE A 9 2.81 15.63 1.04
N VAL A 10 2.89 16.98 1.04
CA VAL A 10 4.16 17.70 0.84
C VAL A 10 5.13 17.35 1.97
N ASP A 11 4.62 17.33 3.20
CA ASP A 11 5.39 16.93 4.38
C ASP A 11 5.81 15.46 4.30
N MET A 12 4.96 14.58 3.77
CA MET A 12 5.28 13.16 3.65
C MET A 12 6.37 12.91 2.61
N LEU A 13 6.32 13.60 1.48
CA LEU A 13 7.35 13.54 0.44
C LEU A 13 8.69 14.07 0.97
N ALA A 14 8.67 15.21 1.67
CA ALA A 14 9.88 15.76 2.28
C ALA A 14 10.50 14.78 3.30
N ASP A 15 9.69 14.14 4.14
CA ASP A 15 10.16 13.11 5.07
C ASP A 15 10.70 11.89 4.30
N ALA A 16 10.02 11.44 3.24
CA ALA A 16 10.41 10.30 2.42
C ALA A 16 11.73 10.52 1.65
N ASP A 17 11.98 11.73 1.15
CA ASP A 17 13.21 12.08 0.42
C ASP A 17 14.46 12.00 1.30
N THR A 18 14.30 12.11 2.62
CA THR A 18 15.42 11.99 3.59
C THR A 18 15.54 10.60 4.20
N ALA A 19 14.58 9.72 3.94
CA ALA A 19 14.53 8.39 4.53
C ALA A 19 15.60 7.48 3.90
N ALA A 20 16.35 6.78 4.74
CA ALA A 20 17.29 5.78 4.26
C ALA A 20 16.55 4.52 3.77
N HIS A 21 16.95 4.01 2.60
CA HIS A 21 16.54 2.68 2.15
C HIS A 21 17.05 1.62 3.10
N ARG A 22 16.15 0.75 3.56
CA ARG A 22 16.45 -0.32 4.51
C ARG A 22 15.92 -1.65 4.02
N GLY A 23 16.51 -2.72 4.54
CA GLY A 23 16.14 -4.08 4.20
C GLY A 23 17.12 -4.72 3.21
N GLY A 24 17.35 -6.01 3.41
CA GLY A 24 18.12 -6.82 2.49
C GLY A 24 17.36 -7.06 1.18
N VAL A 25 18.10 -7.10 0.09
CA VAL A 25 17.60 -7.55 -1.21
C VAL A 25 17.32 -9.04 -1.14
N GLN A 26 16.16 -9.45 -1.64
CA GLN A 26 15.67 -10.82 -1.72
C GLN A 26 15.09 -11.05 -3.12
N VAL A 27 14.97 -12.31 -3.51
CA VAL A 27 14.29 -12.65 -4.77
C VAL A 27 12.79 -12.57 -4.54
N LEU A 28 12.11 -11.80 -5.38
CA LEU A 28 10.65 -11.71 -5.47
C LEU A 28 10.23 -12.34 -6.79
N GLU A 29 9.28 -13.27 -6.72
CA GLU A 29 8.63 -13.84 -7.90
C GLU A 29 7.46 -12.93 -8.29
N VAL A 30 7.46 -12.43 -9.53
CA VAL A 30 6.41 -11.55 -10.05
C VAL A 30 5.68 -12.26 -11.19
N PRO A 31 4.36 -12.48 -11.09
CA PRO A 31 3.58 -13.15 -12.13
C PRO A 31 3.79 -12.51 -13.50
N ARG A 32 4.08 -13.34 -14.51
CA ARG A 32 4.33 -12.96 -15.92
C ARG A 32 5.55 -12.06 -16.16
N VAL A 33 6.34 -11.75 -15.13
CA VAL A 33 7.61 -11.02 -15.24
C VAL A 33 8.80 -11.91 -14.85
N GLY A 34 8.59 -12.81 -13.89
CA GLY A 34 9.60 -13.73 -13.37
C GLY A 34 10.31 -13.19 -12.12
N ARG A 35 11.55 -13.61 -11.94
CA ARG A 35 12.37 -13.28 -10.76
C ARG A 35 12.91 -11.85 -10.85
N VAL A 36 12.71 -11.08 -9.79
CA VAL A 36 13.33 -9.76 -9.60
C VAL A 36 14.04 -9.70 -8.26
N SER A 37 15.19 -9.04 -8.22
CA SER A 37 15.89 -8.80 -6.94
C SER A 37 15.38 -7.50 -6.34
N ALA A 38 14.68 -7.60 -5.21
CA ALA A 38 13.95 -6.50 -4.60
C ALA A 38 14.02 -6.51 -3.07
N ARG A 39 13.71 -5.39 -2.43
CA ARG A 39 13.57 -5.26 -0.97
C ARG A 39 12.10 -5.04 -0.60
N ARG A 40 11.72 -5.41 0.62
CA ARG A 40 10.39 -5.11 1.14
C ARG A 40 10.12 -3.60 1.14
N PRO A 41 8.87 -3.16 0.95
CA PRO A 41 8.55 -1.75 0.85
C PRO A 41 8.86 -1.04 2.16
N GLY A 42 9.72 -0.02 2.09
CA GLY A 42 10.08 0.84 3.22
C GLY A 42 9.01 1.93 3.46
N PRO A 43 9.02 2.60 4.62
CA PRO A 43 8.06 3.66 4.95
C PRO A 43 7.90 4.76 3.89
N ALA A 44 9.01 5.19 3.28
CA ALA A 44 9.04 6.17 2.21
C ALA A 44 8.22 5.74 0.97
N GLY A 45 8.12 4.42 0.74
CA GLY A 45 7.34 3.85 -0.35
C GLY A 45 5.87 4.26 -0.32
N ALA A 46 5.28 4.51 0.86
CA ALA A 46 3.89 4.96 0.95
C ALA A 46 3.68 6.33 0.28
N ALA A 47 4.66 7.23 0.38
CA ALA A 47 4.58 8.54 -0.24
C ALA A 47 4.63 8.43 -1.77
N TRP A 48 5.58 7.65 -2.30
CA TRP A 48 5.73 7.47 -3.75
C TRP A 48 4.56 6.70 -4.36
N LEU A 49 4.07 5.67 -3.66
CA LEU A 49 2.90 4.92 -4.10
C LEU A 49 1.64 5.80 -4.10
N ALA A 50 1.43 6.65 -3.10
CA ALA A 50 0.32 7.61 -3.07
C ALA A 50 0.34 8.53 -4.31
N MET A 51 1.52 9.05 -4.65
CA MET A 51 1.70 9.96 -5.79
C MET A 51 1.55 9.25 -7.14
N SER A 52 1.78 7.94 -7.20
CA SER A 52 1.58 7.14 -8.42
C SER A 52 0.11 7.01 -8.83
N VAL A 53 -0.83 7.32 -7.93
CA VAL A 53 -2.28 7.17 -8.18
C VAL A 53 -2.96 8.52 -8.34
N LYS A 54 -2.60 9.50 -7.50
CA LYS A 54 -3.07 10.88 -7.63
C LYS A 54 -1.90 11.84 -7.45
N PRO A 55 -1.22 12.22 -8.55
CA PRO A 55 -0.15 13.18 -8.47
C PRO A 55 -0.74 14.57 -8.25
N VAL A 56 0.08 15.46 -7.69
CA VAL A 56 -0.39 16.75 -7.23
C VAL A 56 -0.13 17.80 -8.30
N GLU A 57 -1.15 18.64 -8.48
CA GLU A 57 -1.17 19.92 -9.19
C GLU A 57 -1.73 19.89 -10.61
N ARG A 58 -2.92 20.49 -10.73
CA ARG A 58 -3.37 21.09 -11.99
C ARG A 58 -2.84 22.52 -12.03
N ARG A 59 -2.09 22.89 -13.07
CA ARG A 59 -1.68 24.29 -13.24
C ARG A 59 -2.89 25.12 -13.67
N ARG A 60 -2.99 26.32 -13.10
CA ARG A 60 -4.04 27.28 -13.46
C ARG A 60 -3.90 27.66 -14.94
N GLY A 61 -4.97 27.44 -15.72
CA GLY A 61 -5.00 27.74 -17.15
C GLY A 61 -4.74 26.54 -18.09
N GLN A 62 -4.44 25.35 -17.55
CA GLN A 62 -4.35 24.13 -18.38
C GLN A 62 -5.73 23.66 -18.83
N SER A 63 -5.83 23.27 -20.10
CA SER A 63 -6.97 22.53 -20.62
C SER A 63 -7.14 21.20 -19.88
N GLU A 64 -8.32 20.60 -19.97
CA GLU A 64 -8.59 19.32 -19.31
C GLU A 64 -7.73 18.19 -19.89
N ASP A 65 -7.50 18.18 -21.20
CA ASP A 65 -6.70 17.15 -21.88
C ASP A 65 -5.22 17.24 -21.52
N GLU A 66 -4.68 18.46 -21.44
CA GLU A 66 -3.31 18.69 -20.96
C GLU A 66 -3.15 18.26 -19.51
N ALA A 67 -4.13 18.55 -18.65
CA ALA A 67 -4.09 18.13 -17.25
C ALA A 67 -4.07 16.60 -17.14
N LYS A 68 -4.91 15.89 -17.89
CA LYS A 68 -4.95 14.41 -17.91
C LYS A 68 -3.64 13.80 -18.41
N ALA A 69 -3.05 14.36 -19.46
CA ALA A 69 -1.79 13.87 -20.01
C ALA A 69 -0.62 14.05 -19.02
N VAL A 70 -0.52 15.23 -18.40
CA VAL A 70 0.48 15.51 -17.36
C VAL A 70 0.28 14.60 -16.15
N GLU A 71 -0.96 14.41 -15.69
CA GLU A 71 -1.28 13.52 -14.58
C GLU A 71 -0.85 12.08 -14.90
N ALA A 72 -1.16 11.58 -16.10
CA ALA A 72 -0.76 10.23 -16.51
C ALA A 72 0.76 10.05 -16.54
N GLN A 73 1.50 11.04 -17.06
CA GLN A 73 2.95 11.01 -17.06
C GLN A 73 3.51 10.99 -15.62
N GLN A 74 3.01 11.88 -14.74
CA GLN A 74 3.45 11.93 -13.36
C GLN A 74 3.16 10.63 -12.61
N ARG A 75 1.99 10.00 -12.83
CA ARG A 75 1.67 8.68 -12.26
C ARG A 75 2.72 7.63 -12.62
N HIS A 76 3.12 7.57 -13.89
CA HIS A 76 4.18 6.66 -14.35
C HIS A 76 5.54 6.99 -13.73
N GLU A 77 5.91 8.27 -13.63
CA GLU A 77 7.18 8.68 -13.03
C GLU A 77 7.27 8.29 -11.54
N TRP A 78 6.19 8.50 -10.79
CA TRP A 78 6.10 8.12 -9.38
C TRP A 78 6.09 6.62 -9.17
N LEU A 79 5.38 5.86 -10.02
CA LEU A 79 5.44 4.40 -10.01
C LEU A 79 6.84 3.89 -10.33
N ALA A 80 7.49 4.44 -11.36
CA ALA A 80 8.86 4.10 -11.72
C ALA A 80 9.85 4.44 -10.60
N ARG A 81 9.63 5.55 -9.88
CA ARG A 81 10.40 5.88 -8.68
C ARG A 81 10.18 4.83 -7.58
N PHE A 82 8.92 4.53 -7.25
CA PHE A 82 8.59 3.51 -6.26
C PHE A 82 9.26 2.17 -6.59
N VAL A 83 9.18 1.71 -7.83
CA VAL A 83 9.81 0.45 -8.26
C VAL A 83 11.33 0.52 -8.13
N ARG A 84 11.99 1.54 -8.71
CA ARG A 84 13.45 1.67 -8.70
C ARG A 84 14.05 1.63 -7.30
N GLU A 85 13.46 2.36 -6.36
CA GLU A 85 13.98 2.44 -4.99
C GLU A 85 13.88 1.10 -4.23
N HIS A 86 12.99 0.22 -4.66
CA HIS A 86 12.81 -1.10 -4.06
C HIS A 86 13.52 -2.22 -4.80
N LEU A 87 14.02 -1.98 -6.01
CA LEU A 87 14.83 -2.95 -6.73
C LEU A 87 16.30 -2.91 -6.29
N ALA A 88 17.03 -3.96 -6.64
CA ALA A 88 18.50 -3.95 -6.61
C ALA A 88 19.05 -3.09 -7.76
N ASP A 89 20.29 -2.63 -7.61
CA ASP A 89 20.95 -1.82 -8.63
C ASP A 89 21.00 -2.57 -9.97
N GLY A 90 20.62 -1.90 -11.06
CA GLY A 90 20.61 -2.47 -12.41
C GLY A 90 19.40 -3.35 -12.76
N GLU A 91 18.57 -3.74 -11.78
CA GLU A 91 17.39 -4.56 -12.06
C GLU A 91 16.33 -3.81 -12.84
N TYR A 92 16.14 -2.52 -12.56
CA TYR A 92 15.17 -1.71 -13.28
C TYR A 92 15.51 -1.61 -14.77
N GLU A 93 16.77 -1.35 -15.10
CA GLU A 93 17.27 -1.30 -16.47
C GLU A 93 17.15 -2.66 -17.17
N ARG A 94 17.43 -3.76 -16.46
CA ARG A 94 17.23 -5.12 -16.96
C ARG A 94 15.78 -5.37 -17.34
N ILE A 95 14.82 -4.93 -16.51
CA ILE A 95 13.40 -5.07 -16.78
C ILE A 95 13.00 -4.23 -18.00
N LEU A 96 13.48 -2.99 -18.11
CA LEU A 96 13.20 -2.15 -19.28
C LEU A 96 13.75 -2.76 -20.57
N ALA A 97 14.96 -3.33 -20.53
CA ALA A 97 15.52 -4.05 -21.68
C ALA A 97 14.64 -5.25 -22.07
N ALA A 98 14.23 -6.07 -21.09
CA ALA A 98 13.33 -7.20 -21.34
C ALA A 98 11.98 -6.76 -21.93
N MET A 99 11.45 -5.60 -21.54
CA MET A 99 10.23 -5.04 -22.13
C MET A 99 10.43 -4.60 -23.58
N LEU A 100 11.60 -4.04 -23.92
CA LEU A 100 11.95 -3.63 -25.29
C LEU A 100 12.15 -4.83 -26.21
N ASP A 101 12.79 -5.88 -25.70
CA ASP A 101 13.06 -7.12 -26.43
C ASP A 101 11.83 -8.02 -26.56
N GLY A 102 10.76 -7.73 -25.79
CA GLY A 102 9.51 -8.49 -25.77
C GLY A 102 9.52 -9.70 -24.83
N ASP A 103 10.58 -9.87 -24.04
CA ASP A 103 10.75 -10.92 -23.03
C ASP A 103 9.95 -10.65 -21.74
N ALA A 104 9.54 -9.40 -21.51
CA ALA A 104 8.67 -8.99 -20.42
C ALA A 104 7.45 -8.22 -20.95
N PRO A 105 6.29 -8.30 -20.28
CA PRO A 105 5.09 -7.62 -20.73
C PRO A 105 5.20 -6.09 -20.61
N ALA A 106 4.46 -5.36 -21.44
CA ALA A 106 4.48 -3.89 -21.46
C ALA A 106 4.07 -3.24 -20.12
N ASP A 107 3.38 -3.97 -19.26
CA ASP A 107 2.95 -3.55 -17.92
C ASP A 107 3.86 -4.11 -16.79
N ALA A 108 5.06 -4.63 -17.11
CA ALA A 108 5.94 -5.27 -16.12
C ALA A 108 6.26 -4.35 -14.93
N VAL A 109 6.51 -3.06 -15.15
CA VAL A 109 6.75 -2.08 -14.08
C VAL A 109 5.55 -1.99 -13.12
N TYR A 110 4.33 -2.02 -13.65
CA TYR A 110 3.11 -2.03 -12.84
C TYR A 110 2.98 -3.33 -12.03
N ARG A 111 3.22 -4.49 -12.67
CA ARG A 111 3.18 -5.81 -12.00
C ARG A 111 4.19 -5.91 -10.86
N ILE A 112 5.41 -5.39 -11.08
CA ILE A 112 6.43 -5.33 -10.04
C ILE A 112 6.02 -4.36 -8.93
N GLY A 113 5.52 -3.17 -9.28
CA GLY A 113 5.03 -2.19 -8.32
C GLY A 113 3.96 -2.77 -7.41
N ARG A 114 2.99 -3.50 -7.99
CA ARG A 114 1.96 -4.24 -7.26
C ARG A 114 2.57 -5.30 -6.33
N ALA A 115 3.43 -6.17 -6.85
CA ALA A 115 4.05 -7.24 -6.07
C ALA A 115 4.91 -6.72 -4.90
N VAL A 116 5.67 -5.65 -5.12
CA VAL A 116 6.44 -4.98 -4.07
C VAL A 116 5.51 -4.32 -3.05
N ALA A 117 4.49 -3.61 -3.50
CA ALA A 117 3.56 -2.90 -2.63
C ALA A 117 2.77 -3.83 -1.72
N THR A 118 2.45 -5.05 -2.16
CA THR A 118 1.74 -6.06 -1.34
C THR A 118 2.69 -7.02 -0.62
N TRP A 119 4.01 -6.82 -0.70
CA TRP A 119 4.97 -7.77 -0.14
C TRP A 119 4.95 -7.78 1.40
N GLY A 120 4.44 -8.88 1.94
CA GLY A 120 4.39 -9.13 3.38
C GLY A 120 3.08 -8.69 4.02
N THR A 121 2.05 -8.45 3.21
CA THR A 121 0.68 -8.22 3.67
C THR A 121 -0.30 -9.12 2.92
N ALA A 122 -1.45 -9.39 3.53
CA ALA A 122 -2.58 -10.04 2.88
C ALA A 122 -3.56 -9.04 2.25
N ARG A 123 -3.31 -7.73 2.39
CA ARG A 123 -4.15 -6.69 1.81
C ARG A 123 -4.10 -6.75 0.28
N PRO A 124 -5.25 -6.62 -0.42
CA PRO A 124 -5.24 -6.45 -1.86
C PRO A 124 -4.55 -5.15 -2.24
N PHE A 125 -4.05 -5.06 -3.48
CA PHE A 125 -3.31 -3.90 -3.94
C PHE A 125 -4.13 -2.60 -3.85
N GLY A 126 -5.44 -2.67 -4.15
CA GLY A 126 -6.38 -1.55 -3.97
C GLY A 126 -6.43 -1.00 -2.54
N ALA A 127 -6.42 -1.86 -1.51
CA ALA A 127 -6.32 -1.43 -0.11
C ALA A 127 -4.99 -0.72 0.15
N VAL A 128 -3.88 -1.30 -0.29
CA VAL A 128 -2.53 -0.74 -0.07
C VAL A 128 -2.43 0.66 -0.67
N VAL A 129 -2.88 0.82 -1.92
CA VAL A 129 -2.91 2.11 -2.62
C VAL A 129 -3.82 3.12 -1.90
N SER A 130 -5.02 2.69 -1.53
CA SER A 130 -5.98 3.56 -0.84
C SER A 130 -5.46 4.04 0.50
N LEU A 131 -4.87 3.14 1.30
CA LEU A 131 -4.26 3.48 2.57
C LEU A 131 -3.02 4.36 2.40
N ALA A 132 -2.18 4.11 1.38
CA ALA A 132 -1.03 4.96 1.09
C ALA A 132 -1.46 6.39 0.73
N PHE A 133 -2.45 6.52 -0.15
CA PHE A 133 -3.03 7.82 -0.52
C PHE A 133 -3.62 8.56 0.68
N THR A 134 -4.45 7.89 1.47
CA THR A 134 -5.06 8.49 2.67
C THR A 134 -3.99 8.85 3.73
N SER A 135 -2.94 8.03 3.87
CA SER A 135 -1.79 8.33 4.73
C SER A 135 -1.09 9.61 4.31
N ALA A 136 -0.87 9.80 3.01
CA ALA A 136 -0.24 11.01 2.47
C ALA A 136 -1.12 12.25 2.71
N LEU A 137 -2.43 12.17 2.47
CA LEU A 137 -3.36 13.27 2.74
C LEU A 137 -3.35 13.69 4.21
N HIS A 138 -3.35 12.72 5.12
CA HIS A 138 -3.45 12.96 6.56
C HIS A 138 -2.10 12.90 7.29
N TRP A 139 -0.98 13.00 6.56
CA TRP A 139 0.34 12.71 7.09
C TRP A 139 0.70 13.47 8.36
N ARG A 140 0.33 14.76 8.49
CA ARG A 140 0.64 15.51 9.72
C ARG A 140 -0.02 14.93 10.97
N ASN A 141 -1.29 14.54 10.85
CA ASN A 141 -2.03 13.95 11.95
C ASN A 141 -1.47 12.56 12.27
N LEU A 142 -1.25 11.76 11.22
CA LEU A 142 -0.70 10.42 11.33
C LEU A 142 0.71 10.44 11.96
N ARG A 143 1.60 11.30 11.47
CA ARG A 143 2.96 11.50 12.01
C ARG A 143 2.94 11.93 13.47
N THR A 144 2.05 12.84 13.85
CA THR A 144 1.91 13.30 15.24
C THR A 144 1.45 12.16 16.15
N ARG A 145 0.49 11.35 15.69
CA ARG A 145 0.00 10.17 16.39
C ARG A 145 1.05 9.07 16.54
N ILE A 146 1.77 8.73 15.47
CA ILE A 146 2.89 7.77 15.54
C ILE A 146 3.95 8.26 16.55
N ARG A 147 4.23 9.57 16.58
CA ARG A 147 5.13 10.17 17.57
C ARG A 147 4.60 10.12 19.00
N SER A 148 3.29 10.25 19.22
CA SER A 148 2.71 10.09 20.56
C SER A 148 2.79 8.65 21.08
N HIS A 149 2.96 7.67 20.20
CA HIS A 149 3.28 6.28 20.56
C HIS A 149 4.77 6.05 20.85
N GLY A 150 5.59 7.10 20.89
CA GLY A 150 7.03 7.02 21.20
C GLY A 150 7.93 6.75 20.00
N ILE A 151 7.40 6.73 18.78
CA ILE A 151 8.18 6.54 17.54
C ILE A 151 8.59 7.91 17.01
N ALA A 152 9.83 8.32 17.31
CA ALA A 152 10.33 9.65 16.97
C ALA A 152 10.29 9.97 15.45
N ASP A 153 10.65 8.98 14.65
CA ASP A 153 10.72 9.09 13.19
C ASP A 153 9.93 7.95 12.52
N PRO A 154 8.70 8.24 12.03
CA PRO A 154 7.88 7.27 11.31
C PRO A 154 8.56 6.69 10.07
N MET A 155 9.47 7.42 9.42
CA MET A 155 10.20 6.92 8.25
C MET A 155 11.26 5.87 8.60
N ARG A 156 11.47 5.60 9.90
CA ARG A 156 12.31 4.51 10.41
C ARG A 156 11.55 3.23 10.73
N LEU A 157 10.24 3.20 10.52
CA LEU A 157 9.44 2.00 10.72
C LEU A 157 9.96 0.82 9.89
N PRO A 158 9.72 -0.43 10.31
CA PRO A 158 10.27 -1.61 9.62
C PRO A 158 9.76 -1.81 8.19
N SER A 159 8.58 -1.27 7.87
CA SER A 159 7.92 -1.44 6.58
C SER A 159 6.93 -0.31 6.31
N MET A 160 6.65 -0.05 5.04
CA MET A 160 5.52 0.73 4.55
C MET A 160 4.21 0.32 5.23
N HIS A 161 3.98 -0.98 5.40
CA HIS A 161 2.73 -1.50 5.96
C HIS A 161 2.48 -1.05 7.39
N ALA A 162 3.52 -0.77 8.18
CA ALA A 162 3.33 -0.25 9.53
C ALA A 162 2.72 1.17 9.54
N ILE A 163 3.00 2.00 8.52
CA ILE A 163 2.30 3.28 8.35
C ILE A 163 0.85 3.03 7.96
N LEU A 164 0.61 2.07 7.06
CA LEU A 164 -0.73 1.77 6.55
C LEU A 164 -1.64 1.17 7.63
N ASP A 165 -1.09 0.32 8.51
CA ASP A 165 -1.80 -0.23 9.68
C ASP A 165 -2.29 0.89 10.59
N GLU A 166 -1.44 1.89 10.82
CA GLU A 166 -1.79 3.02 11.67
C GLU A 166 -2.81 3.95 11.00
N MET A 167 -2.72 4.11 9.68
CA MET A 167 -3.74 4.85 8.93
C MET A 167 -5.08 4.13 8.93
N GLU A 168 -5.12 2.80 8.76
CA GLU A 168 -6.36 2.03 8.84
C GLU A 168 -6.99 2.16 10.23
N THR A 169 -6.18 2.06 11.29
CA THR A 169 -6.63 2.27 12.67
C THR A 169 -7.18 3.68 12.87
N PHE A 170 -6.45 4.71 12.41
CA PHE A 170 -6.89 6.11 12.48
C PHE A 170 -8.20 6.33 11.72
N TRP A 171 -8.38 5.70 10.56
CA TRP A 171 -9.61 5.79 9.79
C TRP A 171 -10.79 5.13 10.51
N LEU A 172 -10.60 3.92 11.04
CA LEU A 172 -11.64 3.21 11.79
C LEU A 172 -12.09 4.00 13.02
N GLU A 173 -11.17 4.63 13.74
CA GLU A 173 -11.50 5.48 14.88
C GLU A 173 -12.27 6.74 14.47
N SER A 174 -11.97 7.32 13.31
CA SER A 174 -12.67 8.51 12.79
C SER A 174 -14.14 8.25 12.46
N LEU A 175 -14.52 6.99 12.22
CA LEU A 175 -15.91 6.58 11.98
C LEU A 175 -16.74 6.47 13.25
N HIS A 176 -16.14 6.58 14.45
CA HIS A 176 -16.88 6.45 15.69
C HIS A 176 -17.63 7.74 16.02
N THR A 177 -18.92 7.80 15.63
CA THR A 177 -19.78 8.96 15.84
C THR A 177 -20.63 8.85 17.12
N GLY A 178 -20.57 7.72 17.81
CA GLY A 178 -21.38 7.41 18.99
C GLY A 178 -22.75 6.80 18.65
N ASN A 179 -23.07 6.63 17.37
CA ASN A 179 -24.24 5.88 16.91
C ASN A 179 -23.80 4.50 16.41
N VAL A 180 -24.11 3.46 17.19
CA VAL A 180 -23.63 2.09 16.97
C VAL A 180 -24.01 1.54 15.58
N ASP A 181 -25.21 1.82 15.09
CA ASP A 181 -25.69 1.28 13.81
C ASP A 181 -25.05 2.00 12.63
N LYS A 182 -24.91 3.32 12.74
CA LYS A 182 -24.22 4.13 11.72
C LYS A 182 -22.74 3.77 11.65
N ASP A 183 -22.07 3.69 12.79
CA ASP A 183 -20.64 3.36 12.87
C ASP A 183 -20.38 1.95 12.30
N ARG A 184 -21.30 1.00 12.54
CA ARG A 184 -21.22 -0.35 11.94
C ARG A 184 -21.32 -0.29 10.42
N TYR A 185 -22.34 0.40 9.90
CA TYR A 185 -22.58 0.51 8.46
C TYR A 185 -21.40 1.19 7.74
N GLU A 186 -20.88 2.29 8.28
CA GLU A 186 -19.75 3.00 7.68
C GLU A 186 -18.46 2.17 7.71
N ARG A 187 -18.27 1.37 8.76
CA ARG A 187 -17.16 0.43 8.85
C ARG A 187 -17.28 -0.70 7.82
N GLU A 188 -18.46 -1.28 7.64
CA GLU A 188 -18.71 -2.31 6.61
C GLU A 188 -18.40 -1.75 5.22
N GLN A 189 -18.92 -0.56 4.90
CA GLN A 189 -18.63 0.12 3.64
C GLN A 189 -17.14 0.41 3.42
N LEU A 190 -16.41 0.76 4.49
CA LEU A 190 -14.96 0.94 4.40
C LEU A 190 -14.26 -0.38 4.07
N PHE A 191 -14.64 -1.48 4.71
CA PHE A 191 -14.05 -2.80 4.44
C PHE A 191 -14.38 -3.30 3.03
N ASP A 192 -15.64 -3.16 2.59
CA ASP A 192 -16.05 -3.52 1.25
C ASP A 192 -15.22 -2.76 0.20
N LYS A 193 -14.96 -1.48 0.43
CA LYS A 193 -14.14 -0.66 -0.46
C LYS A 193 -12.66 -1.02 -0.44
N LEU A 194 -12.09 -1.27 0.74
CA LEU A 194 -10.66 -1.56 0.87
C LEU A 194 -10.33 -2.97 0.35
N TYR A 195 -11.18 -3.94 0.67
CA TYR A 195 -10.90 -5.36 0.49
C TYR A 195 -11.69 -5.98 -0.66
N GLU A 196 -12.23 -5.16 -1.57
CA GLU A 196 -12.81 -5.65 -2.82
C GLU A 196 -11.76 -6.48 -3.59
N PRO A 197 -12.12 -7.66 -4.13
CA PRO A 197 -11.20 -8.45 -4.94
C PRO A 197 -10.69 -7.64 -6.13
N ASP A 198 -9.38 -7.62 -6.30
CA ASP A 198 -8.77 -6.90 -7.41
C ASP A 198 -9.02 -7.67 -8.73
N PRO A 199 -9.46 -7.01 -9.81
CA PRO A 199 -9.76 -7.68 -11.07
C PRO A 199 -8.57 -8.46 -11.64
N ASP A 200 -7.33 -8.02 -11.41
CA ASP A 200 -6.15 -8.77 -11.89
C ASP A 200 -5.87 -10.02 -11.03
N ASP A 201 -6.33 -10.07 -9.77
CA ASP A 201 -6.24 -11.28 -8.94
C ASP A 201 -7.21 -12.36 -9.45
N ALA A 202 -8.33 -11.96 -10.07
CA ALA A 202 -9.28 -12.86 -10.70
C ALA A 202 -8.70 -13.57 -11.94
N ASP A 203 -7.91 -12.87 -12.76
CA ASP A 203 -7.21 -13.47 -13.91
C ASP A 203 -6.16 -14.52 -13.49
N THR A 204 -5.52 -14.29 -12.34
CA THR A 204 -4.53 -15.22 -11.76
C THR A 204 -5.21 -16.47 -11.18
N ALA A 205 -6.42 -16.34 -10.64
CA ALA A 205 -7.23 -17.45 -10.15
C ALA A 205 -7.86 -18.29 -11.28
N ALA A 206 -8.25 -17.66 -12.40
CA ALA A 206 -8.88 -18.32 -13.54
C ALA A 206 -7.89 -19.10 -14.43
N SER A 207 -6.61 -18.68 -14.49
CA SER A 207 -5.63 -19.24 -15.43
C SER A 207 -4.91 -20.49 -14.92
N GLY A 208 -5.10 -20.93 -13.67
CA GLY A 208 -4.44 -22.11 -13.10
C GLY A 208 -2.90 -22.06 -13.02
N GLU A 209 -2.28 -21.01 -13.53
CA GLU A 209 -0.84 -20.81 -13.60
C GLU A 209 -0.41 -19.78 -12.54
N GLY A 210 0.16 -20.29 -11.44
CA GLY A 210 1.09 -19.53 -10.59
C GLY A 210 0.51 -18.52 -9.61
N GLY A 211 -0.81 -18.43 -9.46
CA GLY A 211 -1.40 -17.68 -8.35
C GLY A 211 -1.07 -18.36 -7.03
N ALA A 212 -0.47 -17.63 -6.09
CA ALA A 212 -0.50 -18.07 -4.70
C ALA A 212 -1.96 -18.42 -4.39
N SER A 213 -2.27 -19.71 -4.18
CA SER A 213 -3.55 -20.12 -3.64
C SER A 213 -3.84 -19.20 -2.45
N PRO A 214 -5.11 -18.81 -2.18
CA PRO A 214 -5.44 -18.21 -0.90
C PRO A 214 -4.77 -19.10 0.13
N THR A 215 -3.70 -18.57 0.75
CA THR A 215 -2.72 -19.42 1.43
C THR A 215 -3.54 -20.24 2.38
N THR A 216 -3.58 -21.56 2.19
CA THR A 216 -4.31 -22.42 3.11
C THR A 216 -3.82 -21.97 4.48
N PRO A 217 -4.70 -21.41 5.32
CA PRO A 217 -4.23 -20.72 6.51
C PRO A 217 -3.33 -21.71 7.25
N PRO A 218 -2.16 -21.26 7.75
CA PRO A 218 -1.26 -22.15 8.44
C PRO A 218 -2.04 -22.98 9.47
N PRO A 219 -1.68 -24.24 9.74
CA PRO A 219 -2.37 -25.05 10.73
C PRO A 219 -2.58 -24.25 12.04
N GLY A 220 -3.82 -24.13 12.52
CA GLY A 220 -4.20 -23.28 13.66
C GLY A 220 -4.75 -21.88 13.31
N PHE A 221 -4.69 -21.45 12.05
CA PHE A 221 -5.19 -20.16 11.57
C PHE A 221 -6.44 -20.28 10.70
N SER A 222 -7.06 -21.47 10.62
CA SER A 222 -8.39 -21.55 10.01
C SER A 222 -9.40 -20.78 10.86
N GLN A 223 -10.42 -20.21 10.22
CA GLN A 223 -11.45 -19.45 10.93
C GLN A 223 -12.15 -20.29 12.03
N SER A 224 -12.26 -21.61 11.81
CA SER A 224 -12.80 -22.55 12.79
C SER A 224 -11.91 -22.71 14.02
N GLU A 225 -10.59 -22.79 13.85
CA GLU A 225 -9.62 -22.92 14.93
C GLU A 225 -9.44 -21.60 15.69
N ILE A 226 -9.47 -20.47 14.98
CA ILE A 226 -9.44 -19.13 15.57
C ILE A 226 -10.67 -18.94 16.47
N ASN A 227 -11.86 -19.25 15.97
CA ASN A 227 -13.10 -19.16 16.75
C ASN A 227 -13.09 -20.11 17.94
N ALA A 228 -12.55 -21.32 17.79
CA ALA A 228 -12.37 -22.27 18.89
C ALA A 228 -11.40 -21.73 19.97
N SER A 229 -10.31 -21.11 19.55
CA SER A 229 -9.30 -20.52 20.45
C SER A 229 -9.86 -19.33 21.22
N PHE A 230 -10.60 -18.43 20.57
CA PHE A 230 -11.28 -17.32 21.24
C PHE A 230 -12.37 -17.80 22.21
N LYS A 231 -13.12 -18.84 21.85
CA LYS A 231 -14.13 -19.46 22.73
C LYS A 231 -13.49 -20.14 23.95
N ALA A 232 -12.36 -20.79 23.75
CA ALA A 232 -11.60 -21.40 24.85
C ALA A 232 -11.04 -20.32 25.80
N LEU A 233 -10.48 -19.24 25.26
CA LEU A 233 -9.96 -18.12 26.02
C LEU A 233 -11.07 -17.39 26.80
N SER A 234 -12.21 -17.10 26.17
CA SER A 234 -13.35 -16.45 26.85
C SER A 234 -13.96 -17.36 27.94
N GLY A 235 -13.98 -18.68 27.72
CA GLY A 235 -14.35 -19.66 28.74
C GLY A 235 -13.39 -19.70 29.94
N GLN A 236 -12.09 -19.49 29.73
CA GLN A 236 -11.12 -19.39 30.83
C GLN A 236 -11.17 -18.04 31.57
N LEU A 237 -11.48 -16.95 30.87
CA LEU A 237 -11.57 -15.60 31.46
C LEU A 237 -12.92 -15.35 32.17
N GLY A 238 -13.98 -16.06 31.78
CA GLY A 238 -15.30 -16.02 32.42
C GLY A 238 -15.48 -16.97 33.60
N ALA A 239 -14.45 -17.76 33.97
CA ALA A 239 -14.48 -18.73 35.06
C ALA A 239 -13.91 -18.18 36.40
N ARG A 240 -14.05 -16.87 36.65
CA ARG A 240 -13.72 -16.23 37.93
C ARG A 240 -14.93 -15.53 38.53
#